data_AF-A0AAN6P4C5-F1
#
_entry.id   AF-A0AAN6P4C5-F1
#
_cell.length_a   1.000
_cell.length_b   1.000
_cell.length_c   1.000
_cell.angle_alpha   90.00
_cell.angle_beta   90.00
_cell.angle_gamma   90.00
#
_symmetry.space_group_name_H-M   'P 1'
#
loop_
_entity.id
_entity.type
_entity.pdbx_description
1 polymer ?
#
loop_
_entity_poly.entity_id
_entity_poly.type
_entity_poly.pdbx_seq_one_letter_code
_entity_poly.pdbx_strand_id
1 'polypeptide(L)'
;MIRELFRRVMGAIVVLFDALSPASLAMLLDQSKGTVALPLGNIHSLLDVTEEEDRLIRLLHPSFREFLLDSQRCFNTTFCTDATEAHRHLFECCLRVMSSCLRRDMCDLRRPGTRVGDVLRAVVNKNVPFAVQYACRYWVYHLERSDVDPQEHCGIAEFFEARFLSWLETLALIGRLADGIAMLQLLETRLPVGTPDPYSVLQLTGGF
;
A
#
# COMPACT_ATOMS: atom_id res chain seq x y z
N MET A 1 -13.94 -6.69 -19.82
CA MET A 1 -12.73 -5.84 -19.82
C MET A 1 -12.98 -4.45 -19.23
N ILE A 2 -13.80 -3.57 -19.83
CA ILE A 2 -14.01 -2.19 -19.30
C ILE A 2 -14.68 -2.15 -17.92
N ARG A 3 -15.69 -2.99 -17.68
CA ARG A 3 -16.42 -3.05 -16.38
C ARG A 3 -15.53 -3.46 -15.21
N GLU A 4 -14.69 -4.47 -15.42
CA GLU A 4 -13.79 -4.95 -14.38
C GLU A 4 -12.67 -3.97 -14.08
N LEU A 5 -12.14 -3.32 -15.13
CA LEU A 5 -11.20 -2.22 -14.95
C LEU A 5 -11.80 -1.06 -14.15
N PHE A 6 -13.03 -0.66 -14.46
CA PHE A 6 -13.74 0.37 -13.72
C PHE A 6 -13.86 -0.02 -12.25
N ARG A 7 -14.29 -1.24 -11.96
CA ARG A 7 -14.43 -1.75 -10.58
C ARG A 7 -13.10 -1.77 -9.82
N ARG A 8 -12.00 -2.18 -10.46
CA ARG A 8 -10.67 -2.17 -9.84
C ARG A 8 -10.18 -0.76 -9.51
N VAL A 9 -10.28 0.16 -10.47
CA VAL A 9 -9.84 1.56 -10.30
C VAL A 9 -10.70 2.27 -9.26
N MET A 10 -12.02 2.16 -9.36
CA MET A 10 -12.94 2.79 -8.41
C MET A 10 -12.87 2.17 -7.02
N GLY A 11 -12.80 0.84 -6.95
CA GLY A 11 -12.60 0.13 -5.70
C GLY A 11 -11.36 0.62 -4.98
N ALA A 12 -10.24 0.71 -5.69
CA ALA A 12 -9.00 1.26 -5.15
C ALA A 12 -9.19 2.68 -4.62
N ILE A 13 -9.70 3.61 -5.43
CA ILE A 13 -9.92 5.03 -5.05
C ILE A 13 -10.77 5.15 -3.79
N VAL A 14 -11.84 4.34 -3.72
CA VAL A 14 -12.81 4.36 -2.64
C VAL A 14 -12.21 3.85 -1.34
N VAL A 15 -11.20 2.97 -1.36
CA VAL A 15 -10.54 2.46 -0.14
C VAL A 15 -9.17 3.08 0.14
N LEU A 16 -8.72 4.06 -0.66
CA LEU A 16 -7.47 4.80 -0.39
C LEU A 16 -7.54 5.49 0.99
N PHE A 17 -6.41 5.45 1.70
CA PHE A 17 -6.21 6.21 2.94
C PHE A 17 -5.76 7.65 2.65
N ASP A 18 -4.76 7.81 1.77
CA ASP A 18 -4.36 9.09 1.19
C ASP A 18 -4.73 9.13 -0.30
N ALA A 19 -5.24 10.26 -0.77
CA ALA A 19 -5.51 10.47 -2.19
C ALA A 19 -4.21 10.37 -3.01
N LEU A 20 -4.31 9.80 -4.21
CA LEU A 20 -3.21 9.65 -5.16
C LEU A 20 -3.50 10.40 -6.46
N SER A 21 -2.45 10.85 -7.15
CA SER A 21 -2.60 11.33 -8.53
C SER A 21 -2.92 10.17 -9.48
N PRO A 22 -3.50 10.42 -10.67
CA PRO A 22 -3.74 9.38 -11.67
C PRO A 22 -2.45 8.62 -12.03
N ALA A 23 -1.31 9.32 -12.11
CA ALA A 23 -0.02 8.70 -12.38
C ALA A 23 0.42 7.75 -11.25
N SER A 24 0.24 8.17 -9.99
CA SER A 24 0.58 7.35 -8.83
C SER A 24 -0.34 6.13 -8.70
N LEU A 25 -1.64 6.32 -8.97
CA LEU A 25 -2.61 5.24 -8.98
C LEU A 25 -2.31 4.23 -10.09
N ALA A 26 -1.96 4.70 -11.30
CA ALA A 26 -1.56 3.85 -12.41
C ALA A 26 -0.34 2.98 -12.06
N MET A 27 0.70 3.59 -11.46
CA MET A 27 1.87 2.85 -10.97
C MET A 27 1.49 1.81 -9.90
N LEU A 28 0.63 2.18 -8.94
CA LEU A 28 0.20 1.28 -7.87
C LEU A 28 -0.56 0.06 -8.42
N LEU A 29 -1.48 0.28 -9.35
CA LEU A 29 -2.34 -0.76 -9.94
C LEU A 29 -1.71 -1.54 -11.11
N ASP A 30 -0.46 -1.23 -11.46
CA ASP A 30 0.23 -1.79 -12.64
C ASP A 30 -0.49 -1.54 -13.96
N GLN A 31 -1.09 -0.36 -14.10
CA GLN A 31 -1.87 0.01 -15.28
C GLN A 31 -1.22 1.19 -16.01
N SER A 32 -1.53 1.33 -17.30
CA SER A 32 -1.17 2.54 -18.03
C SER A 32 -1.98 3.73 -17.54
N LYS A 33 -1.43 4.95 -17.64
CA LYS A 33 -2.14 6.19 -17.33
C LYS A 33 -3.47 6.28 -18.10
N GLY A 34 -3.45 5.95 -19.40
CA GLY A 34 -4.66 5.95 -20.23
C GLY A 34 -5.72 4.97 -19.74
N THR A 35 -5.29 3.80 -19.27
CA THR A 35 -6.18 2.77 -18.70
C THR A 35 -6.89 3.28 -17.43
N VAL A 36 -6.18 3.99 -16.55
CA VAL A 36 -6.76 4.59 -15.33
C VAL A 36 -7.62 5.82 -15.65
N ALA A 37 -7.24 6.62 -16.66
CA ALA A 37 -7.98 7.81 -17.06
C ALA A 37 -9.39 7.50 -17.59
N LEU A 38 -9.57 6.35 -18.24
CA LEU A 38 -10.87 5.94 -18.82
C LEU A 38 -12.00 5.88 -17.76
N PRO A 39 -11.87 5.13 -16.64
CA PRO A 39 -12.84 5.19 -15.55
C PRO A 39 -13.04 6.57 -14.94
N LEU A 40 -11.96 7.34 -14.75
CA LEU A 40 -12.01 8.66 -14.11
C LEU A 40 -12.81 9.67 -14.95
N GLY A 41 -12.60 9.68 -16.27
CA GLY A 41 -13.32 10.56 -17.19
C GLY A 41 -14.83 10.31 -17.24
N ASN A 42 -15.25 9.05 -17.05
CA ASN A 42 -16.68 8.69 -17.06
C ASN A 42 -17.47 9.20 -15.85
N ILE A 43 -16.79 9.61 -14.78
CA ILE A 43 -17.41 10.12 -13.55
C ILE A 43 -16.80 11.46 -13.09
N HIS A 44 -16.33 12.28 -14.04
CA HIS A 44 -15.75 13.59 -13.76
C HIS A 44 -16.70 14.52 -12.98
N SER A 45 -18.01 14.29 -13.03
CA SER A 45 -18.99 15.03 -12.20
C SER A 45 -18.96 14.66 -10.71
N LEU A 46 -18.28 13.58 -10.34
CA LEU A 46 -18.20 13.04 -8.97
C LEU A 46 -16.78 13.05 -8.41
N LEU A 47 -15.79 13.36 -9.25
CA LEU A 47 -14.39 13.45 -8.91
C LEU A 47 -13.82 14.83 -9.22
N ASP A 48 -12.99 15.34 -8.31
CA ASP A 48 -12.05 16.43 -8.63
C ASP A 48 -10.79 15.79 -9.22
N VAL A 49 -10.75 15.71 -10.55
CA VAL A 49 -9.56 15.33 -11.34
C VAL A 49 -9.37 16.42 -12.38
N THR A 50 -8.41 17.31 -12.20
CA THR A 50 -8.03 18.24 -13.28
C THR A 50 -6.98 17.59 -14.18
N GLU A 51 -6.81 18.13 -15.39
CA GLU A 51 -5.89 17.62 -16.41
C GLU A 51 -4.40 17.67 -16.00
N GLU A 52 -4.08 18.33 -14.88
CA GLU A 52 -2.73 18.33 -14.30
C GLU A 52 -2.36 16.94 -13.74
N GLU A 53 -1.32 16.32 -14.30
CA GLU A 53 -0.92 14.93 -14.02
C GLU A 53 -0.60 14.62 -12.55
N ASP A 54 -0.26 15.64 -11.76
CA ASP A 54 0.16 15.52 -10.37
C ASP A 54 -0.95 15.85 -9.35
N ARG A 55 -2.14 16.27 -9.80
CA ARG A 55 -3.23 16.57 -8.87
C ARG A 55 -3.83 15.28 -8.30
N LEU A 56 -4.10 15.29 -7.00
CA LEU A 56 -4.68 14.16 -6.29
C LEU A 56 -6.14 13.93 -6.71
N ILE A 57 -6.53 12.69 -6.94
CA ILE A 57 -7.91 12.28 -7.17
C ILE A 57 -8.69 12.46 -5.86
N ARG A 58 -9.71 13.33 -5.86
CA ARG A 58 -10.60 13.51 -4.70
C ARG A 58 -12.03 13.19 -5.06
N LEU A 59 -12.69 12.42 -4.20
CA LEU A 59 -14.13 12.24 -4.26
C LEU A 59 -14.79 13.55 -3.83
N LEU A 60 -15.69 14.09 -4.64
CA LEU A 60 -16.35 15.36 -4.34
C LEU A 60 -17.32 15.27 -3.16
N HIS A 61 -17.85 14.08 -2.89
CA HIS A 61 -18.80 13.87 -1.80
C HIS A 61 -18.55 12.55 -1.05
N PRO A 62 -18.43 12.56 0.29
CA PRO A 62 -18.23 11.36 1.10
C PRO A 62 -19.31 10.29 0.89
N SER A 63 -20.57 10.69 0.65
CA SER A 63 -21.65 9.73 0.40
C SER A 63 -21.47 8.89 -0.87
N PHE A 64 -20.65 9.35 -1.82
CA PHE A 64 -20.34 8.56 -3.02
C PHE A 64 -19.42 7.38 -2.68
N ARG A 65 -18.47 7.59 -1.76
CA ARG A 65 -17.65 6.51 -1.18
C ARG A 65 -18.55 5.47 -0.53
N GLU A 66 -19.46 5.90 0.34
CA GLU A 66 -20.38 5.01 1.06
C GLU A 66 -21.33 4.27 0.11
N PHE A 67 -21.85 4.95 -0.90
CA PHE A 67 -22.74 4.34 -1.90
C PHE A 67 -22.05 3.20 -2.67
N LEU A 68 -20.78 3.37 -3.06
CA LEU A 68 -20.03 2.36 -3.82
C LEU A 68 -19.61 1.15 -2.98
N LEU A 69 -19.48 1.32 -1.66
CA LEU A 69 -19.11 0.27 -0.71
C LEU A 69 -20.31 -0.51 -0.15
N ASP A 70 -21.51 0.06 -0.22
CA ASP A 70 -22.71 -0.53 0.34
C ASP A 70 -23.47 -1.35 -0.72
N SER A 71 -23.36 -2.68 -0.62
CA SER A 71 -24.05 -3.63 -1.49
C SER A 71 -25.57 -3.63 -1.35
N GLN A 72 -26.11 -3.07 -0.27
CA GLN A 72 -27.55 -2.87 -0.09
C GLN A 72 -28.04 -1.60 -0.80
N ARG A 73 -27.17 -0.60 -1.00
CA ARG A 73 -27.50 0.68 -1.67
C ARG A 73 -27.16 0.66 -3.16
N CYS A 74 -26.12 -0.08 -3.56
CA CYS A 74 -25.72 -0.20 -4.96
C CYS A 74 -26.29 -1.47 -5.61
N PHE A 75 -27.53 -1.38 -6.09
CA PHE A 75 -28.22 -2.50 -6.77
C PHE A 75 -27.55 -2.98 -8.07
N ASN A 76 -26.64 -2.18 -8.64
CA ASN A 76 -25.88 -2.57 -9.80
C ASN A 76 -24.51 -3.11 -9.40
N THR A 77 -24.36 -4.43 -9.49
CA THR A 77 -23.12 -5.18 -9.19
C THR A 77 -21.94 -4.77 -10.06
N THR A 78 -22.16 -4.04 -11.17
CA THR A 78 -21.10 -3.47 -11.99
C THR A 78 -20.38 -2.32 -11.29
N PHE A 79 -21.06 -1.60 -10.40
CA PHE A 79 -20.55 -0.43 -9.69
C PHE A 79 -20.27 -0.70 -8.21
N CYS A 80 -20.95 -1.70 -7.64
CA CYS A 80 -20.70 -2.12 -6.28
C CYS A 80 -19.28 -2.70 -6.16
N THR A 81 -18.50 -2.18 -5.23
CA THR A 81 -17.18 -2.73 -4.92
C THR A 81 -17.19 -3.27 -3.50
N ASP A 82 -16.83 -4.54 -3.35
CA ASP A 82 -16.56 -5.11 -2.03
C ASP A 82 -15.31 -4.43 -1.42
N ALA A 83 -15.50 -3.78 -0.27
CA ALA A 83 -14.43 -3.11 0.45
C ALA A 83 -13.28 -4.07 0.80
N THR A 84 -13.61 -5.28 1.24
CA THR A 84 -12.65 -6.31 1.65
C THR A 84 -11.81 -6.76 0.45
N GLU A 85 -12.46 -7.00 -0.69
CA GLU A 85 -11.77 -7.37 -1.93
C GLU A 85 -10.88 -6.22 -2.43
N ALA A 86 -11.34 -4.98 -2.34
CA ALA A 86 -10.55 -3.81 -2.74
C ALA A 86 -9.35 -3.59 -1.81
N HIS A 87 -9.51 -3.80 -0.51
CA HIS A 87 -8.41 -3.78 0.45
C HIS A 87 -7.40 -4.90 0.17
N ARG A 88 -7.85 -6.14 -0.09
CA ARG A 88 -6.98 -7.23 -0.54
C ARG A 88 -6.20 -6.84 -1.79
N HIS A 89 -6.88 -6.32 -2.82
CA HIS A 89 -6.23 -5.92 -4.06
C HIS A 89 -5.15 -4.84 -3.84
N LEU A 90 -5.45 -3.83 -3.02
CA LEU A 90 -4.47 -2.79 -2.70
C LEU A 90 -3.31 -3.28 -1.84
N PHE A 91 -3.55 -4.22 -0.91
CA PHE A 91 -2.48 -4.89 -0.18
C PHE A 91 -1.48 -5.56 -1.14
N GLU A 92 -1.97 -6.36 -2.08
CA GLU A 92 -1.14 -7.02 -3.10
C GLU A 92 -0.37 -6.01 -3.96
N CYS A 93 -1.05 -4.95 -4.39
CA CYS A 93 -0.45 -3.88 -5.18
C CYS A 93 0.66 -3.17 -4.40
N CYS A 94 0.44 -2.88 -3.12
CA CYS A 94 1.44 -2.26 -2.27
C CYS A 94 2.65 -3.16 -2.08
N LEU A 95 2.43 -4.44 -1.77
CA LEU A 95 3.49 -5.42 -1.56
C LEU A 95 4.34 -5.57 -2.84
N ARG A 96 3.71 -5.69 -4.00
CA ARG A 96 4.38 -5.74 -5.32
C ARG A 96 5.21 -4.50 -5.59
N VAL A 97 4.64 -3.30 -5.39
CA VAL A 97 5.37 -2.03 -5.60
C VAL A 97 6.57 -1.94 -4.68
N MET A 98 6.41 -2.29 -3.41
CA MET A 98 7.53 -2.27 -2.47
C MET A 98 8.60 -3.30 -2.83
N SER A 99 8.22 -4.54 -3.15
CA SER A 99 9.16 -5.60 -3.51
C SER A 99 9.98 -5.30 -4.77
N SER A 100 9.37 -4.59 -5.74
CA SER A 100 10.02 -4.20 -6.99
C SER A 100 10.83 -2.92 -6.89
N CYS A 101 10.36 -1.92 -6.15
CA CYS A 101 10.93 -0.58 -6.15
C CYS A 101 11.91 -0.32 -5.00
N LEU A 102 11.70 -0.94 -3.84
CA LEU A 102 12.58 -0.72 -2.69
C LEU A 102 13.94 -1.34 -2.94
N ARG A 103 14.96 -0.54 -2.73
CA ARG A 103 16.36 -0.92 -2.79
C ARG A 103 17.12 -0.23 -1.68
N ARG A 104 18.24 -0.85 -1.28
CA ARG A 104 19.21 -0.23 -0.39
C ARG A 104 19.69 1.08 -0.97
N ASP A 105 19.82 2.10 -0.13
CA ASP A 105 20.23 3.44 -0.54
C ASP A 105 19.29 4.01 -1.60
N MET A 106 18.01 4.07 -1.25
CA MET A 106 16.93 4.46 -2.16
C MET A 106 17.22 5.80 -2.87
N CYS A 107 17.87 6.73 -2.18
CA CYS A 107 18.23 8.07 -2.67
C CYS A 107 19.66 8.18 -3.27
N ASP A 108 20.40 7.08 -3.42
CA ASP A 108 21.80 7.05 -3.92
C ASP A 108 22.71 8.06 -3.20
N LEU A 109 22.62 8.11 -1.87
CA LEU A 109 23.38 9.02 -1.03
C LEU A 109 24.86 8.60 -0.94
N ARG A 110 25.15 7.30 -1.15
CA ARG A 110 26.49 6.68 -1.11
C ARG A 110 27.27 6.93 0.18
N ARG A 111 26.57 7.37 1.23
CA ARG A 111 27.11 7.74 2.54
C ARG A 111 26.23 7.12 3.63
N PRO A 112 26.54 5.90 4.07
CA PRO A 112 25.84 5.27 5.18
C PRO A 112 25.86 6.18 6.41
N GLY A 113 24.72 6.31 7.11
CA GLY A 113 24.60 7.14 8.30
C GLY A 113 24.31 8.62 8.04
N THR A 114 24.07 9.03 6.79
CA THR A 114 23.52 10.35 6.48
C THR A 114 22.21 10.55 7.26
N ARG A 115 22.10 11.65 8.00
CA ARG A 115 20.87 11.94 8.75
C ARG A 115 19.77 12.28 7.75
N VAL A 116 18.57 11.77 7.99
CA VAL A 116 17.38 12.06 7.16
C VAL A 116 17.17 13.58 7.00
N GLY A 117 17.38 14.34 8.08
CA GLY A 117 17.21 15.80 8.06
C GLY A 117 18.19 16.54 7.14
N ASP A 118 19.30 15.91 6.76
CA ASP A 118 20.30 16.47 5.85
C ASP A 118 19.97 16.18 4.37
N VAL A 119 18.96 15.34 4.10
CA VAL A 119 18.56 14.97 2.74
C VAL A 119 17.49 15.93 2.22
N LEU A 120 17.77 16.58 1.09
CA LEU A 120 16.82 17.48 0.44
C LEU A 120 15.54 16.76 0.02
N ARG A 121 14.37 17.36 0.32
CA ARG A 121 13.07 16.77 -0.05
C ARG A 121 12.91 16.53 -1.54
N ALA A 122 13.52 17.36 -2.38
CA ALA A 122 13.54 17.17 -3.83
C ALA A 122 14.24 15.87 -4.24
N VAL A 123 15.33 15.49 -3.55
CA VAL A 123 16.04 14.22 -3.78
C VAL A 123 15.15 13.05 -3.37
N VAL A 124 14.47 13.15 -2.23
CA VAL A 124 13.53 12.12 -1.76
C VAL A 124 12.39 11.95 -2.76
N ASN A 125 11.70 13.03 -3.15
CA ASN A 125 10.57 12.95 -4.08
C ASN A 125 10.97 12.43 -5.48
N LYS A 126 12.21 12.70 -5.92
CA LYS A 126 12.75 12.17 -7.18
C LYS A 126 12.99 10.67 -7.14
N ASN A 127 13.45 10.15 -6.00
CA ASN A 127 13.86 8.75 -5.86
C ASN A 127 12.77 7.85 -5.25
N VAL A 128 11.81 8.43 -4.53
CA VAL A 128 10.71 7.72 -3.87
C VAL A 128 9.39 8.24 -4.45
N PRO A 129 8.90 7.66 -5.56
CA PRO A 129 7.63 8.04 -6.16
C PRO A 129 6.48 7.96 -5.17
N PHE A 130 5.45 8.80 -5.33
CA PHE A 130 4.32 8.85 -4.39
C PHE A 130 3.59 7.51 -4.23
N ALA A 131 3.51 6.68 -5.28
CA ALA A 131 2.96 5.33 -5.16
C ALA A 131 3.78 4.44 -4.21
N VAL A 132 5.11 4.57 -4.21
CA VAL A 132 6.01 3.87 -3.27
C VAL A 132 5.82 4.41 -1.86
N GLN A 133 5.74 5.74 -1.70
CA GLN A 133 5.47 6.36 -0.40
C GLN A 133 4.14 5.87 0.20
N TYR A 134 3.11 5.78 -0.63
CA TYR A 134 1.80 5.24 -0.23
C TYR A 134 1.91 3.78 0.19
N ALA A 135 2.50 2.93 -0.65
CA ALA A 135 2.66 1.52 -0.37
C ALA A 135 3.43 1.29 0.94
N CYS A 136 4.53 2.01 1.14
CA CYS A 136 5.32 1.93 2.37
C CYS A 136 4.54 2.31 3.62
N ARG A 137 3.54 3.21 3.53
CA ARG A 137 2.76 3.69 4.68
C ARG A 137 1.48 2.91 4.94
N TYR A 138 0.93 2.25 3.92
CA TYR A 138 -0.45 1.78 3.97
C TYR A 138 -0.67 0.28 3.76
N TRP A 139 0.35 -0.48 3.36
CA TRP A 139 0.17 -1.90 3.02
C TRP A 139 -0.43 -2.74 4.15
N VAL A 140 0.03 -2.57 5.40
CA VAL A 140 -0.52 -3.31 6.57
C VAL A 140 -1.95 -2.87 6.91
N TYR A 141 -2.29 -1.60 6.73
CA TYR A 141 -3.67 -1.15 6.95
C TYR A 141 -4.65 -1.69 5.90
N HIS A 142 -4.17 -1.96 4.68
CA HIS A 142 -4.94 -2.70 3.68
C HIS A 142 -5.04 -4.18 4.04
N LEU A 143 -3.96 -4.81 4.50
CA LEU A 143 -3.96 -6.19 4.99
C LEU A 143 -4.97 -6.39 6.13
N GLU A 144 -4.99 -5.49 7.11
CA GLU A 144 -5.90 -5.52 8.27
C GLU A 144 -7.39 -5.50 7.87
N ARG A 145 -7.72 -4.77 6.81
CA ARG A 145 -9.10 -4.63 6.30
C ARG A 145 -9.42 -5.60 5.17
N SER A 146 -8.50 -6.51 4.88
CA SER A 146 -8.69 -7.58 3.90
C SER A 146 -9.03 -8.90 4.60
N ASP A 147 -9.36 -9.90 3.81
CA ASP A 147 -9.56 -11.29 4.24
C ASP A 147 -8.26 -12.12 4.23
N VAL A 148 -7.10 -11.51 3.99
CA VAL A 148 -5.81 -12.20 3.89
C VAL A 148 -5.30 -12.59 5.29
N ASP A 149 -4.96 -13.87 5.46
CA ASP A 149 -4.21 -14.34 6.63
C ASP A 149 -2.71 -14.06 6.43
N PRO A 150 -2.08 -13.22 7.29
CA PRO A 150 -0.66 -12.94 7.18
C PRO A 150 0.24 -14.17 7.32
N GLN A 151 -0.22 -15.23 7.99
CA GLN A 151 0.56 -16.46 8.21
C GLN A 151 0.61 -17.35 6.96
N GLU A 152 -0.46 -17.34 6.18
CA GLU A 152 -0.58 -18.16 4.97
C GLU A 152 -0.05 -17.44 3.73
N HIS A 153 0.20 -16.14 3.83
CA HIS A 153 0.64 -15.31 2.71
C HIS A 153 2.18 -15.27 2.55
N CYS A 154 2.73 -16.14 1.70
CA CYS A 154 4.17 -16.27 1.47
C CYS A 154 4.87 -14.95 1.11
N GLY A 155 4.21 -14.07 0.36
CA GLY A 155 4.80 -12.80 -0.08
C GLY A 155 5.16 -11.85 1.07
N ILE A 156 4.56 -12.00 2.26
CA ILE A 156 4.89 -11.18 3.43
C ILE A 156 6.25 -11.58 3.99
N ALA A 157 6.48 -12.89 4.16
CA ALA A 157 7.74 -13.42 4.63
C ALA A 157 8.89 -13.07 3.67
N GLU A 158 8.68 -13.28 2.37
CA GLU A 158 9.66 -12.90 1.33
C GLU A 158 9.98 -11.41 1.34
N PHE A 159 8.96 -10.56 1.53
CA PHE A 159 9.16 -9.12 1.65
C PHE A 159 10.02 -8.75 2.87
N PHE A 160 9.74 -9.33 4.04
CA PHE A 160 10.54 -9.06 5.24
C PHE A 160 11.98 -9.55 5.08
N GLU A 161 12.18 -10.71 4.49
CA GLU A 161 13.53 -11.26 4.25
C GLU A 161 14.34 -10.37 3.29
N ALA A 162 13.73 -9.92 2.19
CA ALA A 162 14.46 -9.22 1.13
C ALA A 162 14.48 -7.69 1.26
N ARG A 163 13.45 -7.08 1.86
CA ARG A 163 13.18 -5.64 1.74
C ARG A 163 12.94 -4.89 3.06
N PHE A 164 12.90 -5.58 4.21
CA PHE A 164 12.59 -4.95 5.50
C PHE A 164 13.41 -3.70 5.81
N LEU A 165 14.74 -3.78 5.69
CA LEU A 165 15.61 -2.64 5.97
C LEU A 165 15.43 -1.49 4.96
N SER A 166 15.21 -1.82 3.69
CA SER A 166 14.95 -0.80 2.64
C SER A 166 13.61 -0.10 2.85
N TRP A 167 12.63 -0.82 3.41
CA TRP A 167 11.35 -0.26 3.80
C TRP A 167 11.49 0.72 4.98
N LEU A 168 12.20 0.34 6.04
CA LEU A 168 12.47 1.24 7.17
C LEU A 168 13.30 2.46 6.76
N GLU A 169 14.32 2.27 5.92
CA GLU A 169 15.11 3.36 5.33
C GLU A 169 14.21 4.33 4.56
N THR A 170 13.31 3.81 3.71
CA THR A 170 12.39 4.64 2.93
C THR A 170 11.41 5.40 3.82
N LEU A 171 10.84 4.74 4.83
CA LEU A 171 9.97 5.39 5.83
C LEU A 171 10.70 6.49 6.59
N ALA A 172 11.96 6.26 6.97
CA ALA A 172 12.79 7.27 7.60
C ALA A 172 12.99 8.46 6.65
N LEU A 173 13.41 8.23 5.40
CA LEU A 173 13.64 9.27 4.38
C LEU A 173 12.41 10.15 4.12
N ILE A 174 11.20 9.58 4.17
CA ILE A 174 9.97 10.34 3.98
C ILE A 174 9.41 10.96 5.28
N GLY A 175 10.06 10.75 6.42
CA GLY A 175 9.68 11.28 7.73
C GLY A 175 8.53 10.53 8.40
N ARG A 176 8.33 9.25 8.07
CA ARG A 176 7.19 8.41 8.46
C ARG A 176 7.58 7.12 9.16
N LEU A 177 8.74 7.10 9.82
CA LEU A 177 9.21 5.93 10.57
C LEU A 177 8.22 5.48 11.66
N ALA A 178 7.50 6.42 12.28
CA ALA A 178 6.45 6.12 13.25
C ALA A 178 5.31 5.27 12.67
N ASP A 179 4.94 5.47 11.40
CA ASP A 179 3.96 4.62 10.71
C ASP A 179 4.48 3.17 10.64
N GLY A 180 5.78 3.00 10.36
CA GLY A 180 6.47 1.71 10.35
C GLY A 180 6.33 0.94 11.67
N ILE A 181 6.57 1.63 12.78
CA ILE A 181 6.45 1.06 14.13
C ILE A 181 5.01 0.63 14.39
N ALA A 182 4.03 1.49 14.09
CA ALA A 182 2.62 1.17 14.27
C ALA A 182 2.18 -0.04 13.42
N MET A 183 2.66 -0.13 12.18
CA MET A 183 2.39 -1.27 11.30
C MET A 183 3.02 -2.57 11.80
N LEU A 184 4.24 -2.54 12.33
CA LEU A 184 4.87 -3.71 12.93
C LEU A 184 4.11 -4.21 14.16
N GLN A 185 3.67 -3.29 15.03
CA GLN A 185 2.83 -3.62 16.18
C GLN A 185 1.50 -4.25 15.73
N LEU A 186 0.87 -3.71 14.68
CA LEU A 186 -0.37 -4.26 14.14
C LEU A 186 -0.19 -5.65 13.52
N LEU A 187 0.94 -5.91 12.86
CA LEU A 187 1.27 -7.25 12.37
C LEU A 187 1.51 -8.24 13.52
N GLU A 188 2.19 -7.80 14.58
CA GLU A 188 2.47 -8.63 15.75
C GLU A 188 1.19 -9.11 16.45
N THR A 189 0.11 -8.32 16.48
CA THR A 189 -1.18 -8.78 17.03
C THR A 189 -1.87 -9.85 16.17
N ARG A 190 -1.47 -10.00 14.90
CA ARG A 190 -2.04 -10.95 13.93
C ARG A 190 -1.18 -12.20 13.76
N LEU A 191 0.10 -12.12 14.12
CA LEU A 191 0.97 -13.27 14.23
C LEU A 191 0.73 -13.92 15.61
N PRO A 192 0.71 -15.26 15.71
CA PRO A 192 0.66 -15.89 17.01
C PRO A 192 1.91 -15.45 17.77
N VAL A 193 1.76 -15.03 19.03
CA VAL A 193 2.91 -14.98 19.93
C VAL A 193 3.47 -16.39 19.90
N GLY A 194 4.65 -16.55 19.31
CA GLY A 194 5.35 -17.83 19.34
C GLY A 194 5.47 -18.19 20.81
N THR A 195 4.69 -19.17 21.27
CA THR A 195 4.99 -19.81 22.53
C THR A 195 6.39 -20.35 22.32
N PRO A 196 7.42 -19.85 23.02
CA PRO A 196 8.74 -20.45 22.91
C PRO A 196 8.54 -21.92 23.24
N ASP A 197 8.81 -22.80 22.28
CA ASP A 197 8.67 -24.23 22.48
C ASP A 197 9.57 -24.58 23.68
N PRO A 198 8.99 -24.98 24.84
CA PRO A 198 9.78 -25.26 26.03
C PRO A 198 10.76 -26.42 25.81
N TYR A 199 10.60 -27.20 24.72
CA TYR A 199 11.50 -28.28 24.34
C TYR A 199 12.71 -27.84 23.49
N SER A 200 12.71 -26.62 22.93
CA SER A 200 13.86 -26.12 22.16
C SER A 200 15.09 -25.82 23.03
N VAL A 201 14.89 -25.53 24.32
CA VAL A 201 15.99 -25.32 25.28
C VAL A 201 16.59 -26.64 25.78
N LEU A 202 15.80 -27.72 25.78
CA LEU A 202 16.24 -29.04 26.29
C LEU A 202 17.12 -29.81 25.30
N GLN A 203 17.25 -29.37 24.05
CA GLN A 203 18.15 -30.00 23.08
C GLN A 203 19.60 -29.49 23.15
N LEU A 204 19.89 -28.43 23.92
CA LEU A 204 21.24 -27.87 24.05
C LEU A 204 22.04 -28.35 25.28
N THR A 205 21.43 -29.14 26.17
CA THR A 205 22.10 -29.65 27.39
C THR A 205 22.23 -31.17 27.44
N GLY A 206 21.83 -31.90 26.39
CA GLY A 206 21.83 -33.37 26.34
C GLY A 206 23.10 -34.00 25.78
N GLY A 207 24.27 -33.39 25.98
CA GLY A 207 25.54 -33.88 25.44
C GLY A 207 26.72 -33.63 26.38
N PHE A 208 26.78 -34.38 27.48
CA PHE A 208 28.01 -34.72 28.21
C PHE A 208 27.95 -36.19 28.60
#